data_AF-A0A7W1U8I2-F1
#
_entry.id   AF-A0A7W1U8I2-F1
#
_cell.length_a   1.000
_cell.length_b   1.000
_cell.length_c   1.000
_cell.angle_alpha   90.00
_cell.angle_beta   90.00
_cell.angle_gamma   90.00
#
_symmetry.space_group_name_H-M   'P 1'
#
loop_
_entity.id
_entity.type
_entity.pdbx_description
1 polymer ?
#
loop_
_entity_poly.entity_id
_entity_poly.type
_entity_poly.pdbx_seq_one_letter_code
_entity_poly.pdbx_strand_id
1 'polypeptide(L)'
;MSPLDDQIDWSLTTWEGSRRAALRDWMKLTLTEKWTAVEEMADFARATIESRRRLGLPYIDPYTGERVSRAGGIREEALAPELP
;
A
#
# COMPACT_ATOMS: atom_id res chain seq x y z
N MET A 1 5.75 -30.77 23.00
CA MET A 1 5.43 -30.00 21.79
C MET A 1 4.19 -30.58 21.15
N SER A 2 3.36 -29.71 20.61
CA SER A 2 2.22 -30.05 19.77
C SER A 2 2.72 -30.37 18.34
N PRO A 3 2.10 -31.29 17.58
CA PRO A 3 2.40 -31.48 16.16
C PRO A 3 2.19 -30.24 15.28
N LEU A 4 1.57 -29.19 15.81
CA LEU A 4 1.43 -27.86 15.19
C LEU A 4 2.69 -27.00 15.33
N ASP A 5 3.50 -27.22 16.37
CA ASP A 5 4.66 -26.37 16.68
C ASP A 5 5.74 -26.50 15.58
N ASP A 6 5.85 -27.69 14.98
CA ASP A 6 6.80 -28.01 13.89
C ASP A 6 6.33 -27.53 12.50
N GLN A 7 5.08 -27.07 12.37
CA GLN A 7 4.49 -26.62 11.09
C GLN A 7 4.48 -25.09 10.92
N ILE A 8 4.68 -24.34 12.01
CA ILE A 8 4.63 -22.88 12.02
C ILE A 8 6.04 -22.32 12.09
N ASP A 9 6.47 -21.57 11.08
CA ASP A 9 7.71 -20.80 11.18
C ASP A 9 7.50 -19.56 12.08
N TRP A 10 7.71 -19.78 13.37
CA TRP A 10 7.66 -18.74 14.41
C TRP A 10 8.67 -17.60 14.21
N SER A 11 9.66 -17.74 13.31
CA SER A 11 10.52 -16.61 12.96
C SER A 11 9.76 -15.55 12.14
N LEU A 12 8.75 -15.95 11.36
CA LEU A 12 7.96 -15.06 10.49
C LEU A 12 6.82 -14.34 11.23
N THR A 13 6.40 -14.82 12.39
CA THR A 13 5.29 -14.25 13.16
C THR A 13 5.66 -12.96 13.93
N THR A 14 6.89 -12.49 13.79
CA THR A 14 7.36 -11.20 14.31
C THR A 14 7.41 -10.14 13.20
N TRP A 15 7.19 -8.87 13.52
CA TRP A 15 7.29 -7.78 12.54
C TRP A 15 8.65 -7.75 11.82
N GLU A 16 9.75 -7.89 12.57
CA GLU A 16 11.10 -7.89 12.01
C GLU A 16 11.38 -9.14 11.17
N GLY A 17 10.87 -10.29 11.58
CA GLY A 17 10.98 -11.54 10.82
C GLY A 17 10.23 -11.49 9.50
N SER A 18 8.94 -11.11 9.54
CA SER A 18 8.11 -10.88 8.35
C SER A 18 8.74 -9.84 7.41
N ARG A 19 9.20 -8.69 7.94
CA ARG A 19 9.90 -7.67 7.14
C ARG A 19 11.16 -8.20 6.48
N ARG A 20 11.98 -9.00 7.19
CA ARG A 20 13.19 -9.62 6.62
C ARG A 20 12.85 -10.66 5.56
N ALA A 21 11.78 -11.42 5.72
CA ALA A 21 11.31 -12.37 4.71
C ALA A 21 10.84 -11.67 3.44
N ALA A 22 9.95 -10.67 3.56
CA ALA A 22 9.46 -9.88 2.44
C ALA A 22 10.61 -9.22 1.64
N LEU A 23 11.65 -8.70 2.33
CA LEU A 23 12.84 -8.18 1.67
C LEU A 23 13.65 -9.26 0.94
N ARG A 24 13.80 -10.47 1.50
CA ARG A 24 14.47 -11.59 0.81
C ARG A 24 13.71 -12.01 -0.44
N ASP A 25 12.39 -12.01 -0.40
CA ASP A 25 11.57 -12.41 -1.54
C ASP A 25 11.55 -11.31 -2.62
N TRP A 26 11.46 -10.04 -2.24
CA TRP A 26 11.63 -8.90 -3.15
C TRP A 26 12.98 -8.90 -3.87
N MET A 27 14.07 -9.30 -3.19
CA MET A 27 15.38 -9.40 -3.82
C MET A 27 15.46 -10.48 -4.91
N LYS A 28 14.65 -11.55 -4.85
CA LYS A 28 14.60 -12.62 -5.86
C LYS A 28 13.89 -12.21 -7.15
N LEU A 29 12.98 -11.24 -7.09
CA LEU A 29 12.19 -10.80 -8.24
C LEU A 29 13.07 -10.20 -9.35
N THR A 30 12.73 -10.50 -10.60
CA THR A 30 13.26 -9.86 -11.80
C THR A 30 12.87 -8.38 -11.88
N LEU A 31 13.47 -7.64 -12.81
CA LEU A 31 13.10 -6.25 -13.07
C LEU A 31 11.62 -6.13 -13.51
N THR A 32 11.16 -7.05 -14.37
CA THR A 32 9.77 -7.08 -14.86
C THR A 32 8.77 -7.30 -13.73
N GLU A 33 9.01 -8.30 -12.87
CA GLU A 33 8.12 -8.56 -11.72
C GLU A 33 8.07 -7.39 -10.74
N LYS A 34 9.21 -6.71 -10.51
CA LYS A 34 9.27 -5.48 -9.70
C LYS A 34 8.49 -4.33 -10.35
N TRP A 35 8.55 -4.19 -11.67
CA TRP A 35 7.79 -3.19 -12.41
C TRP A 35 6.28 -3.45 -12.29
N THR A 36 5.84 -4.66 -12.60
CA THR A 36 4.43 -5.09 -12.47
C THR A 36 3.90 -4.89 -11.04
N ALA A 37 4.67 -5.26 -10.01
CA ALA A 37 4.27 -5.03 -8.62
C ALA A 37 4.10 -3.53 -8.26
N VAL A 38 4.84 -2.63 -8.90
CA VAL A 38 4.68 -1.17 -8.72
C VAL A 38 3.45 -0.65 -9.47
N GLU A 39 3.17 -1.16 -10.68
CA GLU A 39 1.94 -0.85 -11.43
C GLU A 39 0.68 -1.30 -10.68
N GLU A 40 0.66 -2.54 -10.20
CA GLU A 40 -0.41 -3.11 -9.38
C GLU A 40 -0.61 -2.32 -8.08
N MET A 41 0.47 -1.89 -7.43
CA MET A 41 0.39 -1.03 -6.23
C MET A 41 -0.24 0.33 -6.55
N ALA A 42 0.06 0.91 -7.71
CA ALA A 42 -0.54 2.17 -8.15
C ALA A 42 -2.03 2.02 -8.46
N ASP A 43 -2.44 0.91 -9.09
CA ASP A 43 -3.87 0.60 -9.30
C ASP A 43 -4.61 0.34 -7.99
N PHE A 44 -4.01 -0.41 -7.06
CA PHE A 44 -4.57 -0.64 -5.74
C PHE A 44 -4.75 0.67 -4.95
N ALA A 45 -3.78 1.59 -5.03
CA ALA A 45 -3.87 2.92 -4.44
C ALA A 45 -5.02 3.74 -5.05
N ARG A 46 -5.14 3.76 -6.40
CA ARG A 46 -6.26 4.42 -7.11
C ARG A 46 -7.61 3.85 -6.67
N ALA A 47 -7.77 2.52 -6.65
CA ALA A 47 -8.99 1.84 -6.24
C ALA A 47 -9.35 2.13 -4.77
N THR A 48 -8.35 2.20 -3.88
CA THR A 48 -8.54 2.55 -2.47
C THR A 48 -8.99 4.00 -2.30
N ILE A 49 -8.39 4.95 -3.01
CA ILE A 49 -8.81 6.36 -3.01
C ILE A 49 -10.27 6.49 -3.47
N GLU A 50 -10.65 5.81 -4.55
CA GLU A 50 -12.02 5.87 -5.07
C GLU A 50 -13.03 5.21 -4.11
N SER A 51 -12.69 4.08 -3.51
CA SER A 51 -13.51 3.46 -2.46
C SER A 51 -13.72 4.39 -1.25
N ARG A 52 -12.68 5.12 -0.83
CA ARG A 52 -12.79 6.13 0.24
C ARG A 52 -13.68 7.31 -0.14
N ARG A 53 -13.55 7.82 -1.38
CA ARG A 53 -14.41 8.89 -1.93
C ARG A 53 -15.88 8.48 -1.89
N ARG A 54 -16.20 7.29 -2.41
CA ARG A 54 -17.56 6.72 -2.41
C ARG A 54 -18.15 6.57 -1.00
N LEU A 55 -17.32 6.25 0.00
CA LEU A 55 -17.71 6.13 1.40
C LEU A 55 -17.69 7.46 2.18
N GLY A 56 -17.36 8.59 1.54
CA GLY A 56 -17.24 9.90 2.21
C GLY A 56 -16.13 9.95 3.28
N LEU A 57 -15.17 9.02 3.23
CA LEU A 57 -14.11 8.94 4.22
C LEU A 57 -13.08 10.05 3.98
N PRO A 58 -12.58 10.74 5.04
CA PRO A 58 -11.52 11.73 4.89
C PRO A 58 -10.27 11.06 4.31
N TYR A 59 -9.54 11.76 3.45
CA TYR A 59 -8.17 11.37 3.10
C TYR A 59 -7.16 12.25 3.83
N ILE A 60 -5.95 11.75 3.97
CA ILE A 60 -4.80 12.53 4.45
C ILE A 60 -3.93 12.73 3.22
N ASP A 61 -3.58 13.98 2.93
CA ASP A 61 -2.68 14.29 1.83
C ASP A 61 -1.27 13.72 2.16
N PRO A 62 -0.67 12.90 1.28
CA PRO A 62 0.60 12.24 1.58
C PRO A 62 1.81 13.17 1.54
N TYR A 63 1.68 14.38 0.98
CA TYR A 63 2.75 15.36 0.84
C TYR A 63 2.67 16.48 1.89
N THR A 64 1.45 16.91 2.27
CA THR A 64 1.25 17.97 3.28
C THR A 64 0.87 17.43 4.66
N GLY A 65 0.38 16.20 4.76
CA GLY A 65 -0.16 15.62 6.00
C GLY A 65 -1.52 16.18 6.41
N GLU A 66 -2.12 17.07 5.62
CA GLU A 66 -3.42 17.67 5.94
C GLU A 66 -4.56 16.67 5.80
N ARG A 67 -5.50 16.70 6.75
CA ARG A 67 -6.73 15.90 6.69
C ARG A 67 -7.77 16.59 5.81
N VAL A 68 -7.87 16.15 4.57
CA VAL A 68 -8.91 16.60 3.64
C VAL A 68 -10.21 15.84 3.94
N SER A 69 -11.00 16.40 4.86
CA SER A 69 -12.40 16.00 5.07
C SER A 69 -13.28 16.62 4.00
N ARG A 70 -13.95 15.82 3.17
CA ARG A 70 -15.00 16.36 2.31
C ARG A 70 -16.15 15.39 2.04
N ALA A 71 -17.28 15.71 2.66
CA ALA A 71 -18.58 15.41 2.07
C ALA A 71 -18.83 16.46 0.96
N GLY A 72 -18.90 16.03 -0.31
CA GLY A 72 -19.30 16.86 -1.46
C GLY A 72 -18.17 17.64 -2.15
N GLY A 73 -17.66 17.09 -3.25
CA GLY A 73 -16.45 17.55 -3.97
C GLY A 73 -15.15 17.00 -3.37
N ILE A 74 -13.98 17.00 -4.02
CA ILE A 74 -13.53 17.61 -5.28
C ILE A 74 -13.46 19.16 -5.25
N ARG A 75 -12.24 19.70 -5.12
CA ARG A 75 -11.77 20.87 -5.87
C ARG A 75 -10.97 20.28 -7.03
N GLU A 76 -11.21 20.78 -8.23
CA GLU A 76 -10.64 20.23 -9.48
C GLU A 76 -9.11 20.42 -9.55
N GLU A 77 -8.61 21.40 -8.79
CA GLU A 77 -7.21 21.84 -8.68
C GLU A 77 -6.23 20.81 -8.06
N ALA A 78 -6.73 19.71 -7.49
CA ALA A 78 -5.88 18.72 -6.80
C ALA A 78 -5.47 17.52 -7.68
N LEU A 79 -5.82 17.50 -8.97
CA LEU A 79 -5.47 16.41 -9.89
C LEU A 79 -4.08 16.60 -10.52
N ALA A 80 -3.06 16.75 -9.67
CA ALA A 80 -1.64 16.96 -9.96
C ALA A 80 -1.28 18.25 -10.74
N PRO A 81 -0.19 18.96 -10.36
CA PRO A 81 0.48 19.83 -11.32
C PRO A 81 1.10 18.97 -12.43
N GLU A 82 1.00 19.40 -13.68
CA GLU A 82 1.76 18.75 -14.76
C GLU A 82 3.25 18.87 -14.45
N LEU A 83 3.93 17.72 -14.39
CA LEU A 83 5.38 17.68 -14.28
C LEU A 83 5.97 18.12 -15.63
N PRO A 84 7.03 18.97 -15.63
CA PRO A 84 7.61 19.53 -16.85
C PRO A 84 8.38 18.50 -17.70
#